data_AF-A0A2V6L5B0-F1
#
_entry.id   AF-A0A2V6L5B0-F1
#
_cell.length_a   1.000
_cell.length_b   1.000
_cell.length_c   1.000
_cell.angle_alpha   90.00
_cell.angle_beta   90.00
_cell.angle_gamma   90.00
#
_symmetry.space_group_name_H-M   'P 1'
#
loop_
_entity.id
_entity.type
_entity.pdbx_description
1 polymer ?
#
loop_
_entity_poly.entity_id
_entity_poly.type
_entity_poly.pdbx_seq_one_letter_code
_entity_poly.pdbx_strand_id
1 'polypeptide(L)'
;MEKKPKGRELVAELVPVRFGTSLHFNRFGIERLDVATAVHFGLFNNDDELLATYSCVLFNEYLDRCKKEWLDYLGKIGTPKAALETSWRPSASRISRIEPVTAWFLARNGDEAEIRCYTHSLGDVLSAGRSESREKIRAYPTALLKSSLETQKLLIVGLFGG
;
A
#
# COMPACT_ATOMS: atom_id res chain seq x y z
N MET A 1 -4.70 -8.82 42.37
CA MET A 1 -4.71 -7.48 41.73
C MET A 1 -3.87 -7.56 40.46
N GLU A 2 -4.51 -7.69 39.30
CA GLU A 2 -3.82 -7.65 38.01
C GLU A 2 -3.32 -6.22 37.72
N LYS A 3 -2.04 -6.08 37.42
CA LYS A 3 -1.45 -4.82 36.95
C LYS A 3 -1.95 -4.56 35.52
N LYS A 4 -2.80 -3.55 35.35
CA LYS A 4 -3.09 -3.01 34.01
C LYS A 4 -1.78 -2.61 33.32
N PRO A 5 -1.56 -2.99 32.05
CA PRO A 5 -0.39 -2.55 31.33
C PRO A 5 -0.41 -1.02 31.21
N LYS A 6 0.67 -0.37 31.62
CA LYS A 6 0.87 1.07 31.38
C LYS A 6 0.87 1.27 29.87
N GLY A 7 -0.17 1.92 29.34
CA GLY A 7 -0.21 2.35 27.95
C GLY A 7 1.04 3.17 27.66
N ARG A 8 1.79 2.79 26.64
CA ARG A 8 2.92 3.59 26.15
C ARG A 8 2.34 4.90 25.65
N GLU A 9 2.74 6.01 26.26
CA GLU A 9 2.43 7.34 25.75
C GLU A 9 3.12 7.50 24.39
N LEU A 10 2.31 7.70 23.33
CA LEU A 10 2.81 7.93 21.98
C LEU A 10 2.87 9.43 21.75
N VAL A 11 4.08 9.98 21.74
CA VAL A 11 4.32 11.37 21.32
C VAL A 11 4.51 11.37 19.81
N ALA A 12 3.51 11.88 19.07
CA ALA A 12 3.62 12.03 17.62
C ALA A 12 4.27 13.39 17.31
N GLU A 13 5.44 13.36 16.68
CA GLU A 13 6.05 14.56 16.10
C GLU A 13 5.36 14.90 14.77
N LEU A 14 4.91 16.16 14.62
CA LEU A 14 4.32 16.64 13.37
C LEU A 14 5.43 16.98 12.38
N VAL A 15 5.86 15.99 11.61
CA VAL A 15 6.89 16.15 10.57
C VAL A 15 6.29 16.89 9.35
N PRO A 16 7.01 17.85 8.73
CA PRO A 16 6.50 18.62 7.58
C PRO A 16 6.40 17.80 6.27
N VAL A 17 6.90 16.57 6.26
CA VAL A 17 6.83 15.70 5.08
C VAL A 17 5.42 15.11 5.00
N ARG A 18 4.64 15.59 4.02
CA ARG A 18 3.27 15.14 3.77
C ARG A 18 3.23 14.15 2.62
N PHE A 19 2.36 13.15 2.73
CA PHE A 19 1.96 12.36 1.58
C PHE A 19 1.11 13.24 0.65
N GLY A 20 1.38 13.18 -0.65
CA GLY A 20 0.62 13.94 -1.65
C GLY A 20 -0.86 13.54 -1.67
N THR A 21 -1.16 12.28 -1.38
CA THR A 21 -2.51 11.74 -1.21
C THR A 21 -2.65 11.05 0.16
N SER A 22 -3.79 11.23 0.82
CA SER A 22 -4.18 10.42 1.98
C SER A 22 -5.62 9.96 1.80
N LEU A 23 -5.87 8.65 1.83
CA LEU A 23 -7.17 8.05 1.50
C LEU A 23 -7.47 6.88 2.44
N HIS A 24 -8.70 6.79 2.96
CA HIS A 24 -9.21 5.52 3.47
C HIS A 24 -9.85 4.76 2.30
N PHE A 25 -9.59 3.46 2.15
CA PHE A 25 -10.22 2.62 1.13
C PHE A 25 -10.86 1.38 1.76
N ASN A 26 -11.96 0.94 1.16
CA ASN A 26 -12.68 -0.29 1.54
C ASN A 26 -12.90 -1.23 0.35
N ARG A 27 -12.58 -0.80 -0.87
CA ARG A 27 -12.56 -1.62 -2.08
C ARG A 27 -11.24 -1.43 -2.82
N PHE A 28 -10.79 -2.48 -3.50
CA PHE A 28 -9.62 -2.40 -4.36
C PHE A 28 -9.79 -3.27 -5.60
N GLY A 29 -8.95 -3.00 -6.60
CA GLY A 29 -8.90 -3.68 -7.87
C GLY A 29 -7.47 -3.98 -8.24
N ILE A 30 -7.21 -5.13 -8.88
CA ILE A 30 -5.89 -5.53 -9.33
C ILE A 30 -5.94 -5.83 -10.82
N GLU A 31 -5.12 -5.12 -11.58
CA GLU A 31 -4.94 -5.34 -13.00
C GLU A 31 -3.48 -5.73 -13.30
N ARG A 32 -3.30 -6.90 -13.90
CA ARG A 32 -1.99 -7.39 -14.32
C ARG A 32 -1.66 -6.82 -15.70
N LEU A 33 -0.57 -6.08 -15.78
CA LEU A 33 0.04 -5.60 -17.01
C LEU A 33 1.32 -6.41 -17.26
N ASP A 34 1.94 -6.20 -18.42
CA ASP A 34 3.15 -6.94 -18.84
C ASP A 34 4.29 -6.80 -17.81
N VAL A 35 4.72 -5.56 -17.52
CA VAL A 35 5.86 -5.28 -16.64
C VAL A 35 5.47 -4.78 -15.24
N ALA A 36 4.18 -4.59 -14.99
CA ALA A 36 3.67 -3.99 -13.77
C ALA A 36 2.29 -4.54 -13.40
N THR A 37 1.89 -4.29 -12.16
CA THR A 37 0.53 -4.53 -11.67
C THR A 37 -0.06 -3.18 -11.26
N ALA A 38 -1.16 -2.81 -11.89
CA ALA A 38 -1.96 -1.66 -11.47
C ALA A 38 -2.87 -2.06 -10.31
N VAL A 39 -2.92 -1.20 -9.29
CA VAL A 39 -3.80 -1.35 -8.13
C VAL A 39 -4.66 -0.12 -8.01
N HIS A 40 -5.96 -0.34 -7.97
CA HIS A 40 -6.97 0.70 -7.75
C HIS A 40 -7.49 0.60 -6.33
N PHE A 41 -7.70 1.73 -5.69
CA PHE A 41 -8.25 1.85 -4.35
C PHE A 41 -9.47 2.75 -4.39
N GLY A 42 -10.55 2.31 -3.76
CA GLY A 42 -11.82 3.04 -3.72
C GLY A 42 -12.37 3.14 -2.30
N LEU A 43 -12.90 4.31 -1.98
CA LEU A 43 -13.76 4.52 -0.83
C LEU A 43 -15.21 4.53 -1.29
N PHE A 44 -15.97 3.54 -0.84
CA PHE A 44 -17.41 3.44 -1.08
C PHE A 44 -18.19 3.77 0.18
N ASN A 45 -19.33 4.43 0.03
CA ASN A 45 -20.30 4.57 1.12
C ASN A 45 -21.21 3.32 1.22
N ASN A 46 -22.20 3.37 2.11
CA ASN A 46 -23.14 2.27 2.31
C ASN A 46 -24.11 2.07 1.13
N ASP A 47 -24.29 3.08 0.28
CA ASP A 47 -25.13 3.06 -0.92
C ASP A 47 -24.35 2.62 -2.17
N ASP A 48 -23.14 2.08 -1.99
CA ASP A 48 -22.23 1.65 -3.05
C ASP A 48 -21.78 2.79 -4.00
N GLU A 49 -21.81 4.03 -3.53
CA GLU A 49 -21.29 5.18 -4.25
C GLU A 49 -19.78 5.37 -4.02
N LEU A 50 -19.03 5.56 -5.10
CA LEU A 50 -17.60 5.87 -5.04
C LEU A 50 -17.36 7.33 -4.62
N LEU A 51 -16.86 7.52 -3.40
CA LEU A 51 -16.55 8.82 -2.83
C LEU A 51 -15.15 9.33 -3.20
N ALA A 52 -14.16 8.44 -3.24
CA ALA A 52 -12.77 8.79 -3.53
C ALA A 52 -12.02 7.59 -4.11
N THR A 53 -11.00 7.88 -4.94
CA THR A 53 -10.19 6.85 -5.58
C THR A 53 -8.72 7.25 -5.63
N TYR A 54 -7.85 6.25 -5.59
CA TYR A 54 -6.42 6.36 -5.85
C TYR A 54 -5.98 5.19 -6.72
N SER A 55 -5.09 5.42 -7.68
CA SER A 55 -4.57 4.37 -8.55
C SER A 55 -3.07 4.48 -8.67
N CYS A 56 -2.38 3.35 -8.56
CA CYS A 56 -0.93 3.29 -8.72
C CYS A 56 -0.51 2.02 -9.46
N VAL A 57 0.74 2.01 -9.92
CA VAL A 57 1.39 0.83 -10.48
C VAL A 57 2.58 0.41 -9.62
N LEU A 58 2.71 -0.90 -9.44
CA LEU A 58 3.87 -1.57 -8.84
C LEU A 58 4.55 -2.40 -9.92
N PHE A 59 5.85 -2.26 -10.10
CA PHE A 59 6.59 -3.12 -11.02
C PHE A 59 6.58 -4.58 -10.54
N ASN A 60 6.47 -5.53 -11.48
CA ASN A 60 6.38 -6.95 -11.15
C ASN A 60 7.64 -7.42 -10.40
N GLU A 61 8.83 -6.94 -10.80
CA GLU A 61 10.09 -7.20 -10.10
C GLU A 61 10.08 -6.74 -8.62
N TYR A 62 9.38 -5.64 -8.31
CA TYR A 62 9.24 -5.18 -6.93
C TYR A 62 8.32 -6.11 -6.14
N LEU A 63 7.21 -6.53 -6.73
CA LEU A 63 6.29 -7.49 -6.12
C LEU A 63 6.99 -8.82 -5.83
N ASP A 64 7.80 -9.33 -6.77
CA ASP A 64 8.56 -10.57 -6.58
C ASP A 64 9.52 -10.48 -5.40
N ARG A 65 10.23 -9.35 -5.25
CA ARG A 65 11.11 -9.12 -4.09
C ARG A 65 10.35 -9.06 -2.76
N CYS A 66 9.14 -8.50 -2.76
CA CYS A 66 8.33 -8.34 -1.54
C CYS A 66 7.51 -9.58 -1.18
N LYS A 67 7.30 -10.51 -2.12
CA LYS A 67 6.39 -11.66 -1.98
C LYS A 67 6.60 -12.41 -0.68
N LYS A 68 7.84 -12.82 -0.38
CA LYS A 68 8.15 -13.56 0.85
C LYS A 68 7.80 -12.75 2.10
N GLU A 69 8.28 -11.52 2.19
CA GLU A 69 8.07 -10.67 3.36
C GLU A 69 6.59 -10.41 3.63
N TRP A 70 5.81 -10.13 2.58
CA TRP A 70 4.40 -9.81 2.72
C TRP A 70 3.55 -11.05 3.01
N LEU A 71 3.91 -12.22 2.49
CA LEU A 71 3.27 -13.48 2.86
C LEU A 71 3.62 -13.89 4.30
N ASP A 72 4.86 -13.67 4.75
CA ASP A 72 5.26 -13.88 6.15
C ASP A 72 4.50 -12.91 7.08
N TYR A 73 4.33 -11.66 6.67
CA TYR A 73 3.48 -10.68 7.35
C TYR A 73 2.03 -11.14 7.40
N LEU A 74 1.46 -11.62 6.28
CA LEU A 74 0.11 -12.17 6.19
C LEU A 74 -0.07 -13.34 7.18
N GLY A 75 0.89 -14.26 7.24
CA GLY A 75 0.89 -15.38 8.18
C GLY A 75 0.82 -14.94 9.65
N LYS A 76 1.40 -13.79 10.00
CA LYS A 76 1.35 -13.21 11.35
C LYS A 76 0.02 -12.53 11.68
N ILE A 77 -0.65 -11.95 10.67
CA ILE A 77 -1.93 -11.25 10.86
C ILE A 77 -3.15 -12.15 10.63
N GLY A 78 -2.92 -13.36 10.10
CA GLY A 78 -3.93 -14.38 9.82
C GLY A 78 -4.52 -14.26 8.42
N THR A 79 -5.26 -15.31 8.03
CA THR A 79 -5.95 -15.36 6.74
C THR A 79 -7.14 -14.40 6.71
N PRO A 80 -7.51 -13.88 5.53
CA PRO A 80 -8.78 -13.19 5.37
C PRO A 80 -9.95 -14.16 5.61
N LYS A 81 -11.06 -13.63 6.10
CA LYS A 81 -12.34 -14.30 6.31
C LYS A 81 -13.30 -14.08 5.16
N ALA A 82 -13.20 -12.94 4.48
CA ALA A 82 -14.04 -12.59 3.35
C ALA A 82 -13.54 -13.23 2.04
N ALA A 83 -14.43 -13.31 1.06
CA ALA A 83 -14.07 -13.72 -0.29
C ALA A 83 -13.20 -12.66 -0.96
N LEU A 84 -12.22 -13.11 -1.74
CA LEU A 84 -11.38 -12.24 -2.53
C LEU A 84 -12.14 -11.73 -3.76
N GLU A 85 -12.21 -10.40 -3.90
CA GLU A 85 -12.72 -9.71 -5.08
C GLU A 85 -11.68 -8.71 -5.54
N THR A 86 -11.18 -8.87 -6.77
CA THR A 86 -10.12 -8.00 -7.33
C THR A 86 -10.49 -7.41 -8.68
N SER A 87 -11.70 -7.67 -9.19
CA SER A 87 -12.10 -7.26 -10.53
C SER A 87 -12.57 -5.81 -10.61
N TRP A 88 -12.86 -5.18 -9.46
CA TRP A 88 -13.34 -3.80 -9.42
C TRP A 88 -12.36 -2.84 -10.07
N ARG A 89 -12.89 -1.88 -10.84
CA ARG A 89 -12.12 -0.77 -11.40
C ARG A 89 -12.94 0.52 -11.31
N PRO A 90 -12.32 1.67 -11.01
CA PRO A 90 -13.00 2.95 -11.13
C PRO A 90 -13.34 3.23 -12.61
N SER A 91 -14.39 4.00 -12.86
CA SER A 91 -14.68 4.47 -14.22
C SER A 91 -13.49 5.28 -14.74
N ALA A 92 -13.19 5.19 -16.05
CA ALA A 92 -12.07 5.92 -16.64
C ALA A 92 -12.12 7.44 -16.37
N SER A 93 -13.33 8.01 -16.32
CA SER A 93 -13.57 9.42 -15.97
C SER A 93 -13.15 9.82 -14.55
N ARG A 94 -12.99 8.86 -13.64
CA ARG A 94 -12.57 9.07 -12.24
C ARG A 94 -11.07 8.85 -12.04
N ILE A 95 -10.36 8.33 -13.05
CA ILE A 95 -8.91 8.14 -13.00
C ILE A 95 -8.26 9.41 -13.54
N SER A 96 -7.84 10.30 -12.64
CA SER A 96 -7.09 11.51 -13.01
C SER A 96 -5.62 11.22 -13.31
N ARG A 97 -5.05 10.21 -12.62
CA ARG A 97 -3.66 9.78 -12.76
C ARG A 97 -3.47 8.36 -12.23
N ILE A 98 -2.51 7.64 -12.80
CA ILE A 98 -1.97 6.41 -12.24
C ILE A 98 -0.52 6.68 -11.84
N GLU A 99 -0.21 6.59 -10.55
CA GLU A 99 1.12 6.96 -10.04
C GLU A 99 2.07 5.76 -9.98
N PRO A 100 3.32 5.88 -10.48
CA PRO A 100 4.31 4.84 -10.30
C PRO A 100 4.83 4.87 -8.86
N VAL A 101 4.66 3.74 -8.16
CA VAL A 101 5.11 3.56 -6.79
C VAL A 101 6.22 2.51 -6.79
N THR A 102 7.32 2.83 -6.13
CA THR A 102 8.51 1.97 -6.10
C THR A 102 8.68 1.24 -4.77
N ALA A 103 7.94 1.65 -3.74
CA ALA A 103 7.90 0.95 -2.46
C ALA A 103 6.57 1.15 -1.73
N TRP A 104 6.06 0.07 -1.14
CA TRP A 104 5.00 0.03 -0.14
C TRP A 104 5.55 -0.44 1.19
N PHE A 105 5.11 0.21 2.26
CA PHE A 105 5.33 -0.25 3.62
C PHE A 105 3.97 -0.53 4.27
N LEU A 106 3.77 -1.78 4.66
CA LEU A 106 2.55 -2.25 5.33
C LEU A 106 2.69 -2.10 6.84
N ALA A 107 1.67 -1.57 7.49
CA ALA A 107 1.57 -1.56 8.95
C ALA A 107 0.13 -1.78 9.40
N ARG A 108 -0.04 -2.10 10.69
CA ARG A 108 -1.35 -2.26 11.35
C ARG A 108 -1.33 -1.82 12.79
N ASN A 109 -2.51 -1.48 13.31
CA ASN A 109 -2.78 -1.26 14.72
C ASN A 109 -4.21 -1.74 15.05
N GLY A 110 -4.33 -2.83 15.80
CA GLY A 110 -5.63 -3.49 15.99
C GLY A 110 -6.25 -3.90 14.64
N ASP A 111 -7.47 -3.43 14.38
CA ASP A 111 -8.22 -3.68 13.15
C ASP A 111 -7.97 -2.63 12.06
N GLU A 112 -7.12 -1.64 12.31
CA GLU A 112 -6.70 -0.66 11.31
C GLU A 112 -5.41 -1.11 10.62
N ALA A 113 -5.34 -0.86 9.33
CA ALA A 113 -4.17 -1.11 8.50
C ALA A 113 -3.82 0.10 7.64
N GLU A 114 -2.53 0.26 7.36
CA GLU A 114 -2.04 1.30 6.47
C GLU A 114 -1.00 0.77 5.48
N ILE A 115 -0.94 1.47 4.34
CA ILE A 115 0.06 1.30 3.30
C ILE A 115 0.66 2.68 3.06
N ARG A 116 1.98 2.79 3.27
CA ARG A 116 2.73 3.99 2.92
C ARG A 116 3.41 3.77 1.57
N CYS A 117 3.04 4.57 0.60
CA CYS A 117 3.53 4.51 -0.77
C CYS A 117 4.64 5.55 -0.97
N TYR A 118 5.75 5.10 -1.54
CA TYR A 118 6.89 5.95 -1.88
C TYR A 118 7.33 5.72 -3.32
N THR A 119 7.88 6.76 -3.92
CA THR A 119 8.50 6.70 -5.24
C THR A 119 9.94 7.19 -5.17
N HIS A 120 10.83 6.66 -6.00
CA HIS A 120 12.20 7.14 -6.13
C HIS A 120 12.56 7.25 -7.62
N SER A 121 13.53 8.11 -7.93
CA SER A 121 14.03 8.29 -9.29
C SER A 121 14.85 7.06 -9.70
N LEU A 122 14.48 6.44 -10.83
CA LEU A 122 15.28 5.36 -11.43
C LEU A 122 16.67 5.86 -11.86
N GLY A 123 16.79 7.12 -12.29
CA GLY A 123 18.07 7.74 -12.61
C GLY A 123 19.00 7.79 -11.39
N ASP A 124 18.45 8.06 -10.21
CA ASP A 124 19.21 8.09 -8.96
C ASP A 124 19.66 6.68 -8.57
N VAL A 125 18.81 5.66 -8.80
CA VAL A 125 19.17 4.24 -8.60
C VAL A 125 20.32 3.83 -9.50
N LEU A 126 20.23 4.14 -10.79
CA LEU A 126 21.26 3.78 -11.77
C LEU A 126 22.58 4.52 -11.49
N SER A 127 22.51 5.76 -11.00
CA SER A 127 23.69 6.55 -10.63
C SER A 127 24.36 5.97 -9.38
N ALA A 128 23.58 5.66 -8.34
CA ALA A 128 24.07 5.03 -7.12
C ALA A 128 24.67 3.64 -7.38
N GLY A 129 24.10 2.87 -8.30
CA GLY A 129 24.62 1.54 -8.67
C GLY A 129 25.95 1.55 -9.43
N ARG A 130 26.33 2.71 -10.01
CA ARG A 130 27.64 2.90 -10.66
C ARG A 130 28.70 3.46 -9.71
N SER A 131 28.31 3.92 -8.53
CA SER A 131 29.21 4.42 -7.49
C SER A 131 29.88 3.25 -6.77
N GLU A 132 31.19 3.35 -6.51
CA GLU A 132 31.90 2.38 -5.66
C GLU A 132 31.49 2.49 -4.18
N SER A 133 30.78 3.57 -3.83
CA SER A 133 30.26 3.82 -2.49
C SER A 133 28.77 3.46 -2.40
N ARG A 134 28.32 2.97 -1.24
CA ARG A 134 26.89 2.69 -0.97
C ARG A 134 26.11 4.00 -0.82
N GLU A 135 25.78 4.64 -1.93
CA GLU A 135 24.96 5.85 -1.93
C GLU A 135 23.51 5.54 -1.50
N LYS A 136 22.96 6.40 -0.63
CA LYS A 136 21.56 6.31 -0.21
C LYS A 136 20.68 7.07 -1.20
N ILE A 137 19.71 6.39 -1.79
CA ILE A 137 18.74 7.01 -2.68
C ILE A 137 17.58 7.58 -1.85
N ARG A 138 17.12 8.77 -2.19
CA ARG A 138 15.94 9.37 -1.55
C ARG A 138 14.66 8.84 -2.19
N ALA A 139 13.71 8.45 -1.34
CA ALA A 139 12.35 8.14 -1.75
C ALA A 139 11.40 9.24 -1.27
N TYR A 140 10.45 9.60 -2.11
CA TYR A 140 9.47 10.64 -1.88
C TYR A 140 8.11 10.02 -1.52
N PRO A 141 7.43 10.52 -0.48
CA PRO A 141 6.13 10.00 -0.09
C PRO A 141 5.07 10.40 -1.10
N THR A 142 4.31 9.41 -1.55
CA THR A 142 3.34 9.54 -2.63
C THR A 142 1.92 9.50 -2.06
N ALA A 143 1.59 8.41 -1.37
CA ALA A 143 0.27 8.21 -0.79
C ALA A 143 0.31 7.51 0.58
N LEU A 144 -0.63 7.86 1.45
CA LEU A 144 -0.95 7.14 2.68
C LEU A 144 -2.35 6.53 2.52
N LEU A 145 -2.43 5.21 2.42
CA LEU A 145 -3.68 4.48 2.24
C LEU A 145 -4.05 3.76 3.53
N LYS A 146 -5.22 4.04 4.07
CA LYS A 146 -5.76 3.40 5.28
C LYS A 146 -6.90 2.46 4.92
N SER A 147 -7.05 1.37 5.64
CA SER A 147 -8.12 0.40 5.44
C SER A 147 -8.37 -0.41 6.71
N SER A 148 -9.36 -1.29 6.67
CA SER A 148 -9.45 -2.37 7.67
C SER A 148 -8.31 -3.37 7.47
N LEU A 149 -7.90 -4.03 8.55
CA LEU A 149 -6.93 -5.13 8.50
C LEU A 149 -7.41 -6.24 7.57
N GLU A 150 -8.71 -6.51 7.53
CA GLU A 150 -9.33 -7.49 6.64
C GLU A 150 -9.12 -7.12 5.16
N THR A 151 -9.35 -5.86 4.80
CA THR A 151 -9.11 -5.36 3.44
C THR A 151 -7.62 -5.47 3.05
N GLN A 152 -6.70 -5.15 3.96
CA GLN A 152 -5.26 -5.31 3.70
C GLN A 152 -4.87 -6.78 3.47
N LYS A 153 -5.44 -7.73 4.23
CA LYS A 153 -5.22 -9.16 4.01
C LYS A 153 -5.66 -9.60 2.62
N LEU A 154 -6.88 -9.23 2.23
CA LEU A 154 -7.42 -9.52 0.91
C LEU A 154 -6.53 -8.94 -0.19
N LEU A 155 -6.02 -7.72 -0.02
CA LEU A 155 -5.11 -7.10 -0.98
C LEU A 155 -3.81 -7.91 -1.14
N ILE A 156 -3.18 -8.34 -0.04
CA ILE A 156 -1.96 -9.15 -0.11
C ILE A 156 -2.23 -10.48 -0.82
N VAL A 157 -3.34 -11.13 -0.50
CA VAL A 157 -3.77 -12.36 -1.17
C VAL A 157 -4.04 -12.09 -2.65
N GLY A 158 -4.72 -11.02 -3.03
CA GLY A 158 -4.94 -10.68 -4.44
C GLY A 158 -3.65 -10.38 -5.22
N LEU A 159 -2.64 -9.83 -4.54
CA LEU A 159 -1.34 -9.53 -5.15
C LEU A 159 -0.47 -10.77 -5.39
N PHE A 160 -0.64 -11.85 -4.62
CA PHE A 160 0.25 -13.03 -4.71
C PHE A 160 -0.44 -14.39 -4.79
N GLY A 161 -1.75 -14.45 -4.59
CA GLY A 161 -2.58 -15.65 -4.46
C GLY A 161 -3.22 -16.11 -5.76
N GLY A 162 -2.44 -16.06 -6.84
CA GLY A 162 -2.71 -16.74 -8.12
C GLY A 162 -1.66 -17.79 -8.38
#